data_AF-A0A7X7WQY5-F1
#
_entry.id   AF-A0A7X7WQY5-F1
#
_cell.length_a   1.000
_cell.length_b   1.000
_cell.length_c   1.000
_cell.angle_alpha   90.00
_cell.angle_beta   90.00
_cell.angle_gamma   90.00
#
_symmetry.space_group_name_H-M   'P 1'
#
loop_
_entity.id
_entity.type
_entity.pdbx_description
1 polymer ?
#
loop_
_entity_poly.entity_id
_entity_poly.type
_entity_poly.pdbx_seq_one_letter_code
_entity_poly.pdbx_strand_id
1 'polypeptide(L)'
;MNLTEHIAAIPLFEGLPNDQIEELTDIVVDQTFKRGQSIFSEGDEATGFYVVASGKVKIYKSSPDGKEQILHIFGPGEAFGEVPMFAGAHFPANADTLEQSRLFFFPRARFIDLIKQEPMLAMNMLGALSRRLRMLATLVDNLSLKEVPGRLAAYFLHLSEADSGADELELEISKGQLASLLGTIPETLSRILAKMSSQGIIAVDGKKVTILDRELLEELADSGKLS
;
A
#
# COMPACT_ATOMS: atom_id res chain seq x y z
N MET A 1 -21.32 5.92 7.01
CA MET A 1 -20.86 4.52 7.16
C MET A 1 -21.24 4.03 8.54
N ASN A 2 -21.82 2.83 8.63
CA ASN A 2 -21.96 2.13 9.91
C ASN A 2 -20.58 1.61 10.41
N LEU A 3 -20.54 1.01 11.59
CA LEU A 3 -19.28 0.52 12.19
C LEU A 3 -18.67 -0.62 11.37
N THR A 4 -19.49 -1.57 10.94
CA THR A 4 -19.12 -2.73 10.12
C THR A 4 -18.48 -2.30 8.80
N GLU A 5 -19.04 -1.32 8.10
CA GLU A 5 -18.50 -0.76 6.86
C GLU A 5 -17.14 -0.08 7.08
N HIS A 6 -16.95 0.59 8.22
CA HIS A 6 -15.63 1.15 8.55
C HIS A 6 -14.61 0.03 8.80
N ILE A 7 -14.99 -1.03 9.53
CA ILE A 7 -14.09 -2.15 9.83
C ILE A 7 -13.71 -2.89 8.56
N ALA A 8 -14.67 -3.16 7.66
CA ALA A 8 -14.42 -3.78 6.36
C ALA A 8 -13.45 -2.95 5.49
N ALA A 9 -13.45 -1.64 5.63
CA ALA A 9 -12.57 -0.74 4.87
C ALA A 9 -11.14 -0.66 5.45
N ILE A 10 -10.87 -1.24 6.62
CA ILE A 10 -9.54 -1.26 7.21
C ILE A 10 -8.65 -2.20 6.37
N PRO A 11 -7.52 -1.74 5.84
CA PRO A 11 -6.61 -2.56 5.03
C PRO A 11 -6.14 -3.86 5.70
N LEU A 12 -6.09 -3.90 7.03
CA LEU A 12 -5.76 -5.10 7.80
C LEU A 12 -6.82 -6.22 7.67
N PHE A 13 -8.06 -5.85 7.40
CA PHE A 13 -9.23 -6.73 7.31
C PHE A 13 -9.79 -6.84 5.89
N GLU A 14 -9.03 -6.36 4.90
CA GLU A 14 -9.46 -6.35 3.50
C GLU A 14 -9.60 -7.79 2.96
N GLY A 15 -10.76 -8.07 2.38
CA GLY A 15 -11.08 -9.37 1.79
C GLY A 15 -11.47 -10.46 2.80
N LEU A 16 -11.73 -10.09 4.06
CA LEU A 16 -12.44 -10.97 4.98
C LEU A 16 -13.91 -11.10 4.56
N PRO A 17 -14.54 -12.28 4.74
CA PRO A 17 -15.97 -12.42 4.52
C PRO A 17 -16.78 -11.68 5.59
N ASN A 18 -18.04 -11.35 5.26
CA ASN A 18 -18.85 -10.43 6.07
C ASN A 18 -19.15 -10.95 7.48
N ASP A 19 -19.31 -12.26 7.65
CA ASP A 19 -19.46 -12.92 8.96
C ASP A 19 -18.26 -12.62 9.89
N GLN A 20 -17.04 -12.73 9.37
CA GLN A 20 -15.82 -12.43 10.11
C GLN A 20 -15.69 -10.93 10.43
N ILE A 21 -16.19 -10.05 9.55
CA ILE A 21 -16.24 -8.61 9.84
C ILE A 21 -17.25 -8.32 10.97
N GLU A 22 -18.38 -9.02 11.01
CA GLU A 22 -19.35 -8.89 12.10
C GLU A 22 -18.75 -9.35 13.44
N GLU A 23 -18.03 -10.47 13.46
CA GLU A 23 -17.32 -10.94 14.65
C GLU A 23 -16.27 -9.93 15.16
N LEU A 24 -15.53 -9.29 14.24
CA LEU A 24 -14.60 -8.21 14.58
C LEU A 24 -15.34 -6.99 15.13
N THR A 25 -16.53 -6.70 14.60
CA THR A 25 -17.40 -5.61 15.07
C THR A 25 -17.89 -5.86 16.49
N ASP A 26 -18.11 -7.12 16.89
CA ASP A 26 -18.57 -7.46 18.24
C ASP A 26 -17.51 -7.29 19.33
N ILE A 27 -16.22 -7.37 18.97
CA ILE A 27 -15.11 -7.24 19.92
C ILE A 27 -14.48 -5.85 19.94
N VAL A 28 -14.81 -4.99 18.97
CA VAL A 28 -14.22 -3.66 18.83
C VAL A 28 -14.74 -2.71 19.91
N VAL A 29 -13.86 -1.83 20.39
CA VAL A 29 -14.23 -0.72 21.25
C VAL A 29 -13.99 0.57 20.49
N ASP A 30 -15.07 1.27 20.14
CA ASP A 30 -15.04 2.56 19.45
C ASP A 30 -14.78 3.69 20.45
N GLN A 31 -13.64 4.36 20.31
CA GLN A 31 -13.16 5.38 21.24
C GLN A 31 -12.89 6.69 20.52
N THR A 32 -13.27 7.80 21.15
CA THR A 32 -12.97 9.15 20.65
C THR A 32 -12.01 9.86 21.59
N PHE A 33 -10.95 10.40 21.02
CA PHE A 33 -9.89 11.12 21.72
C PHE A 33 -9.87 12.58 21.27
N LYS A 34 -9.68 13.49 22.23
CA LYS A 34 -9.45 14.92 21.94
C LYS A 34 -8.04 15.12 21.40
N ARG A 35 -7.79 16.25 20.75
CA ARG A 35 -6.44 16.65 20.31
C ARG A 35 -5.47 16.71 21.50
N GLY A 36 -4.28 16.13 21.34
CA GLY A 36 -3.22 16.11 22.36
C GLY A 36 -3.48 15.15 23.51
N GLN A 37 -4.47 14.26 23.39
CA GLN A 37 -4.79 13.28 24.42
C GLN A 37 -3.87 12.07 24.26
N SER A 38 -3.31 11.60 25.37
CA SER A 38 -2.53 10.37 25.39
C SER A 38 -3.42 9.13 25.31
N ILE A 39 -2.99 8.19 24.48
CA ILE A 39 -3.65 6.91 24.23
C ILE A 39 -3.00 5.84 25.11
N PHE A 40 -1.67 5.78 25.10
CA PHE A 40 -0.85 4.96 26.00
C PHE A 40 0.56 5.55 26.12
N SER A 41 1.26 5.16 27.18
CA SER A 41 2.64 5.55 27.45
C SER A 41 3.60 4.40 27.18
N GLU A 42 4.87 4.75 26.95
CA GLU A 42 5.95 3.77 26.93
C GLU A 42 6.01 3.00 28.26
N GLY A 43 6.05 1.68 28.18
CA GLY A 43 6.06 0.80 29.34
C GLY A 43 4.67 0.41 29.84
N ASP A 44 3.58 0.95 29.29
CA ASP A 44 2.23 0.47 29.59
C ASP A 44 2.02 -0.94 29.04
N GLU A 45 1.21 -1.75 29.72
CA GLU A 45 0.88 -3.10 29.26
C GLU A 45 0.10 -3.05 27.93
N ALA A 46 0.57 -3.79 26.92
CA ALA A 46 -0.13 -3.85 25.64
C ALA A 46 -1.35 -4.79 25.71
N THR A 47 -2.48 -4.20 26.08
CA THR A 47 -3.77 -4.90 26.24
C THR A 47 -4.53 -5.09 24.93
N GLY A 48 -4.02 -4.58 23.81
CA GLY A 48 -4.63 -4.67 22.49
C GLY A 48 -3.91 -3.81 21.47
N PHE A 49 -4.53 -3.65 20.30
CA PHE A 49 -4.06 -2.75 19.24
C PHE A 49 -5.16 -1.79 18.82
N TYR A 50 -4.78 -0.75 18.11
CA TYR A 50 -5.67 0.32 17.67
C TYR A 50 -5.66 0.43 16.15
N VAL A 51 -6.76 0.90 15.59
CA VAL A 51 -6.85 1.35 14.20
C VAL A 51 -7.43 2.76 14.18
N VAL A 52 -6.82 3.66 13.42
CA VAL A 52 -7.33 5.01 13.27
C VAL A 52 -8.56 4.98 12.34
N ALA A 53 -9.74 5.28 12.84
CA ALA A 53 -10.94 5.45 12.01
C ALA A 53 -10.97 6.85 11.37
N SER A 54 -10.59 7.87 12.15
CA SER A 54 -10.40 9.24 11.67
C SER A 54 -9.41 10.00 12.57
N GLY A 55 -8.79 11.05 12.02
CA GLY A 55 -7.81 11.86 12.74
C GLY A 55 -6.36 11.40 12.50
N LYS A 56 -5.46 11.77 13.42
CA LYS A 56 -4.03 11.46 13.35
C LYS A 56 -3.44 11.17 14.74
N VAL A 57 -2.59 10.15 14.79
CA VAL A 57 -1.89 9.72 16.02
C VAL A 57 -0.38 9.76 15.78
N LYS A 58 0.39 10.40 16.68
CA LYS A 58 1.85 10.31 16.68
C LYS A 58 2.29 9.17 17.61
N ILE A 59 3.24 8.36 17.15
CA ILE A 59 4.04 7.48 18.01
C ILE A 59 5.41 8.11 18.18
N TYR A 60 5.87 8.23 19.42
CA TYR A 60 7.12 8.93 19.72
C TYR A 60 7.85 8.38 20.94
N LYS A 61 9.16 8.61 20.97
CA LYS A 61 10.04 8.37 22.11
C LYS A 61 10.34 9.69 22.81
N SER A 62 10.44 9.64 24.13
CA SER A 62 10.90 10.79 24.92
C SER A 62 12.31 10.53 25.39
N SER A 63 13.20 11.49 25.19
CA SER A 63 14.53 11.46 25.78
C SER A 63 14.48 11.87 27.26
N PRO A 64 15.50 11.55 28.08
CA PRO A 64 15.54 11.95 29.48
C PRO A 64 15.50 13.47 29.71
N ASP A 65 15.93 14.27 28.72
CA ASP A 65 15.85 15.73 28.70
C ASP A 65 14.49 16.27 28.19
N GLY A 66 13.50 15.39 27.95
CA GLY A 66 12.14 15.76 27.57
C GLY A 66 11.94 16.10 26.10
N LYS A 67 12.91 15.79 25.22
CA LYS A 67 12.72 15.95 23.77
C LYS A 67 11.96 14.76 23.22
N GLU A 68 10.96 15.05 22.40
CA GLU A 68 10.21 14.04 21.69
C GLU A 68 10.84 13.75 20.32
N GLN A 69 11.12 12.48 20.06
CA GLN A 69 11.44 11.98 18.74
C GLN A 69 10.23 11.24 18.19
N ILE A 70 9.56 11.84 17.20
CA ILE A 70 8.45 11.19 16.48
C ILE A 70 9.03 10.03 15.65
N LEU A 71 8.49 8.84 15.87
CA LEU A 71 8.83 7.63 15.12
C LEU A 71 7.93 7.49 13.89
N HIS A 72 6.64 7.75 14.06
CA HIS A 72 5.65 7.63 12.99
C HIS A 72 4.38 8.45 13.28
N ILE A 73 3.61 8.78 12.24
CA ILE A 73 2.29 9.40 12.35
C ILE A 73 1.30 8.53 11.58
N PHE A 74 0.31 7.99 12.28
CA PHE A 74 -0.73 7.13 11.75
C PHE A 74 -1.99 7.95 11.41
N GLY A 75 -2.59 7.66 10.27
CA GLY A 75 -3.84 8.23 9.77
C GLY A 75 -4.92 7.18 9.51
N PRO A 76 -6.07 7.58 8.92
CA PRO A 76 -7.24 6.71 8.76
C PRO A 76 -6.92 5.38 8.05
N GLY A 77 -7.42 4.28 8.60
CA GLY A 77 -7.19 2.91 8.13
C GLY A 77 -5.90 2.27 8.66
N GLU A 78 -4.98 3.04 9.23
CA GLU A 78 -3.71 2.49 9.71
C GLU A 78 -3.83 1.91 11.11
N ALA A 79 -3.30 0.71 11.29
CA ALA A 79 -3.21 0.02 12.57
C ALA A 79 -1.90 0.37 13.28
N PHE A 80 -1.94 0.46 14.61
CA PHE A 80 -0.76 0.63 15.46
C PHE A 80 -0.92 -0.11 16.80
N GLY A 81 0.20 -0.47 17.41
CA GLY A 81 0.20 -1.27 18.66
C GLY A 81 -0.01 -2.77 18.41
N GLU A 82 0.11 -3.22 17.17
CA GLU A 82 -0.02 -4.61 16.73
C GLU A 82 1.18 -5.47 17.11
N VAL A 83 2.40 -4.92 17.09
CA VAL A 83 3.62 -5.67 17.42
C VAL A 83 3.64 -6.14 18.89
N PRO A 84 3.34 -5.29 19.89
CA PRO A 84 3.23 -5.72 21.29
C PRO A 84 2.12 -6.75 21.53
N MET A 85 1.04 -6.68 20.75
CA MET A 85 -0.13 -7.54 20.88
C MET A 85 0.17 -9.02 20.58
N PHE A 86 1.04 -9.32 19.62
CA PHE A 86 1.43 -10.71 19.32
C PHE A 86 2.64 -11.20 20.14
N ALA A 87 3.55 -10.31 20.53
CA ALA A 87 4.75 -10.67 21.31
C ALA A 87 4.55 -10.63 22.83
N GLY A 88 3.40 -10.14 23.31
CA GLY A 88 3.07 -10.09 24.74
C GLY A 88 3.98 -9.18 25.56
N ALA A 89 4.30 -8.00 25.03
CA ALA A 89 5.19 -7.02 25.65
C ALA A 89 4.46 -5.73 26.03
N HIS A 90 5.16 -4.83 26.71
CA HIS A 90 4.70 -3.46 26.96
C HIS A 90 4.80 -2.61 25.70
N PHE A 91 4.05 -1.50 25.62
CA PHE A 91 4.18 -0.55 24.54
C PHE A 91 5.60 0.03 24.51
N PRO A 92 6.32 -0.07 23.38
CA PRO A 92 7.72 0.34 23.31
C PRO A 92 7.88 1.85 23.14
N ALA A 93 6.79 2.62 23.00
CA ALA A 93 6.81 4.05 22.74
C ALA A 93 5.49 4.68 23.24
N ASN A 94 5.42 6.01 23.26
CA ASN A 94 4.23 6.76 23.63
C ASN A 94 3.34 7.00 22.41
N ALA A 95 2.04 7.16 22.64
CA ALA A 95 1.06 7.47 21.61
C ALA A 95 0.13 8.62 22.04
N ASP A 96 0.11 9.69 21.25
CA ASP A 96 -0.81 10.80 21.46
C ASP A 96 -1.51 11.19 20.17
N THR A 97 -2.71 11.76 20.28
CA THR A 97 -3.42 12.32 19.14
C THR A 97 -2.87 13.70 18.74
N LEU A 98 -2.76 13.94 17.43
CA LEU A 98 -2.39 15.25 16.87
C LEU A 98 -3.61 16.15 16.62
N GLU A 99 -4.78 15.55 16.49
CA GLU A 99 -6.09 16.17 16.29
C GLU A 99 -7.19 15.32 16.92
N GLN A 100 -8.44 15.79 16.92
CA GLN A 100 -9.55 14.95 17.37
C GLN A 100 -9.59 13.68 16.52
N SER A 101 -9.49 12.52 17.17
CA SER A 101 -9.31 11.24 16.50
C SER A 101 -10.31 10.22 17.02
N ARG A 102 -10.88 9.43 16.12
CA ARG A 102 -11.71 8.27 16.45
C ARG A 102 -10.88 7.02 16.18
N LEU A 103 -10.77 6.17 17.18
CA LEU A 103 -9.93 4.98 17.15
C LEU A 103 -10.78 3.75 17.45
N PHE A 104 -10.53 2.68 16.73
CA PHE A 104 -11.05 1.35 17.03
C PHE A 104 -10.01 0.58 17.82
N PHE A 105 -10.34 0.23 19.05
CA PHE A 105 -9.48 -0.58 19.90
C PHE A 105 -9.94 -2.03 19.87
N PHE A 106 -9.00 -2.94 19.60
CA PHE A 106 -9.23 -4.38 19.59
C PHE A 106 -8.51 -5.01 20.80
N PRO A 107 -9.24 -5.41 21.85
CA PRO A 107 -8.64 -6.02 23.03
C PRO A 107 -7.96 -7.35 22.67
N ARG A 108 -6.70 -7.51 23.09
CA ARG A 108 -5.87 -8.68 22.80
C ARG A 108 -6.55 -10.00 23.17
N ALA A 109 -7.11 -10.08 24.37
CA ALA A 109 -7.76 -11.29 24.86
C ALA A 109 -8.94 -11.70 23.96
N ARG A 110 -9.82 -10.74 23.62
CA ARG A 110 -10.99 -10.97 22.76
C ARG A 110 -10.58 -11.35 21.34
N PHE A 111 -9.58 -10.67 20.80
CA PHE A 111 -9.09 -10.94 19.45
C PHE A 111 -8.39 -12.31 19.35
N ILE A 112 -7.60 -12.70 20.36
CA ILE A 112 -6.98 -14.03 20.42
C ILE A 112 -8.06 -15.11 20.55
N ASP A 113 -9.07 -14.91 21.38
CA ASP A 113 -10.14 -15.90 21.55
C ASP A 113 -10.99 -16.02 20.28
N LEU A 114 -11.22 -14.92 19.56
CA LEU A 114 -11.85 -14.94 18.25
C LEU A 114 -11.02 -15.77 17.24
N ILE A 115 -9.70 -15.55 17.16
CA ILE A 115 -8.81 -16.35 16.29
C ILE A 115 -8.85 -17.84 16.64
N LYS A 116 -8.96 -18.19 17.93
CA LYS A 116 -9.06 -19.60 18.34
C LYS A 116 -10.38 -20.24 17.93
N GLN A 117 -11.47 -19.49 17.99
CA GLN A 117 -12.80 -19.95 17.59
C GLN A 117 -12.91 -20.05 16.07
N GLU A 118 -12.34 -19.07 15.37
CA GLU A 118 -12.35 -18.96 13.92
C GLU A 118 -10.92 -18.90 13.34
N PRO A 119 -10.19 -20.03 13.27
CA PRO A 119 -8.83 -20.07 12.72
C PRO A 119 -8.74 -19.57 11.27
N MET A 120 -9.84 -19.67 10.52
CA MET A 120 -9.94 -19.15 9.16
C MET A 120 -9.77 -17.63 9.12
N LEU A 121 -10.16 -16.89 10.16
CA LEU A 121 -9.91 -15.44 10.27
C LEU A 121 -8.41 -15.14 10.16
N ALA A 122 -7.59 -15.83 10.97
CA ALA A 122 -6.13 -15.63 10.95
C ALA A 122 -5.52 -16.01 9.59
N MET A 123 -5.97 -17.11 8.98
CA MET A 123 -5.53 -17.52 7.64
C MET A 123 -5.91 -16.51 6.57
N ASN A 124 -7.13 -15.97 6.62
CA ASN A 124 -7.59 -14.96 5.68
C ASN A 124 -6.82 -13.64 5.84
N MET A 125 -6.53 -13.23 7.08
CA MET A 125 -5.65 -12.09 7.39
C MET A 125 -4.23 -12.30 6.85
N LEU A 126 -3.63 -13.48 7.06
CA LEU A 126 -2.32 -13.82 6.47
C LEU A 126 -2.35 -13.75 4.94
N GLY A 127 -3.43 -14.25 4.34
CA GLY A 127 -3.65 -14.17 2.89
C GLY A 127 -3.72 -12.73 2.39
N ALA A 128 -4.46 -11.85 3.10
CA ALA A 128 -4.56 -10.43 2.79
C ALA A 128 -3.20 -9.72 2.89
N LEU A 129 -2.46 -9.93 3.98
CA LEU A 129 -1.12 -9.38 4.16
C LEU A 129 -0.15 -9.89 3.07
N SER A 130 -0.22 -11.17 2.71
CA SER A 130 0.61 -11.75 1.66
C SER A 130 0.31 -11.15 0.28
N ARG A 131 -0.97 -10.94 -0.05
CA ARG A 131 -1.37 -10.24 -1.29
C ARG A 131 -0.84 -8.81 -1.30
N ARG A 132 -0.95 -8.08 -0.19
CA ARG A 132 -0.44 -6.71 -0.06
C ARG A 132 1.08 -6.65 -0.18
N LEU A 133 1.80 -7.55 0.47
CA LEU A 133 3.25 -7.65 0.36
C LEU A 133 3.67 -7.93 -1.09
N ARG A 134 2.95 -8.82 -1.79
CA ARG A 134 3.19 -9.08 -3.22
C ARG A 134 2.94 -7.83 -4.06
N MET A 135 1.85 -7.10 -3.86
CA MET A 135 1.60 -5.84 -4.59
C MET A 135 2.70 -4.81 -4.34
N LEU A 136 3.13 -4.65 -3.09
CA LEU A 136 4.23 -3.75 -2.73
C LEU A 136 5.56 -4.20 -3.35
N ALA A 137 5.87 -5.51 -3.33
CA ALA A 137 7.04 -6.07 -3.99
C ALA A 137 7.00 -5.82 -5.50
N THR A 138 5.86 -6.03 -6.16
CA THR A 138 5.68 -5.73 -7.59
C THR A 138 5.82 -4.24 -7.89
N LEU A 139 5.31 -3.36 -7.03
CA LEU A 139 5.53 -1.92 -7.16
C LEU A 139 7.02 -1.58 -7.02
N VAL A 140 7.71 -2.18 -6.05
CA VAL A 140 9.17 -2.03 -5.89
C VAL A 140 9.91 -2.58 -7.09
N ASP A 141 9.57 -3.76 -7.61
CA ASP A 141 10.20 -4.36 -8.80
C ASP A 141 10.01 -3.46 -10.03
N ASN A 142 8.80 -2.95 -10.22
CA ASN A 142 8.51 -1.99 -11.28
C ASN A 142 9.34 -0.71 -11.11
N LEU A 143 9.45 -0.19 -9.89
CA LEU A 143 10.21 1.05 -9.61
C LEU A 143 11.74 0.86 -9.58
N SER A 144 12.23 -0.32 -9.21
CA SER A 144 13.63 -0.57 -8.79
C SER A 144 14.42 -1.51 -9.71
N LEU A 145 13.80 -2.38 -10.50
CA LEU A 145 14.53 -3.39 -11.29
C LEU A 145 14.48 -3.15 -12.80
N LYS A 146 13.45 -2.48 -13.32
CA LYS A 146 13.38 -2.14 -14.75
C LYS A 146 13.84 -0.71 -14.96
N GLU A 147 14.84 -0.49 -15.80
CA GLU A 147 15.12 0.87 -16.26
C GLU A 147 13.89 1.39 -17.02
N VAL A 148 13.75 2.72 -17.12
CA VAL A 148 12.60 3.37 -17.77
C VAL A 148 12.23 2.75 -19.15
N PRO A 149 13.19 2.32 -20.01
CA PRO A 149 12.87 1.61 -21.25
C PRO A 149 12.11 0.30 -21.06
N GLY A 150 12.47 -0.54 -20.08
CA GLY A 150 11.79 -1.80 -19.83
C GLY A 150 10.39 -1.62 -19.25
N ARG A 151 10.18 -0.60 -18.40
CA ARG A 151 8.84 -0.22 -17.94
C ARG A 151 7.95 0.25 -19.09
N LEU A 152 8.51 1.04 -20.00
CA LEU A 152 7.80 1.54 -21.17
C LEU A 152 7.43 0.40 -22.14
N ALA A 153 8.34 -0.54 -22.35
CA ALA A 153 8.09 -1.74 -23.17
C ALA A 153 6.98 -2.62 -22.57
N ALA A 154 7.05 -2.91 -21.27
CA ALA A 154 6.02 -3.66 -20.56
C ALA A 154 4.64 -2.98 -20.63
N TYR A 155 4.61 -1.65 -20.55
CA TYR A 155 3.37 -0.88 -20.69
C TYR A 155 2.74 -1.03 -22.08
N PHE A 156 3.54 -0.96 -23.16
CA PHE A 156 3.02 -1.16 -24.52
C PHE A 156 2.53 -2.58 -24.77
N LEU A 157 3.24 -3.59 -24.29
CA LEU A 157 2.80 -4.99 -24.37
C LEU A 157 1.46 -5.19 -23.65
N HIS A 158 1.30 -4.60 -22.47
CA HIS A 158 0.05 -4.67 -21.72
C HIS A 158 -1.13 -4.02 -22.46
N LEU A 159 -0.92 -2.86 -23.10
CA LEU A 159 -1.94 -2.23 -23.94
C LEU A 159 -2.29 -3.09 -25.15
N SER A 160 -1.29 -3.72 -25.76
CA SER A 160 -1.48 -4.63 -26.89
C SER A 160 -2.31 -5.85 -26.50
N GLU A 161 -2.02 -6.47 -25.36
CA GLU A 161 -2.80 -7.61 -24.83
C GLU A 161 -4.26 -7.24 -24.56
N ALA A 162 -4.51 -6.04 -24.04
CA ALA A 162 -5.86 -5.54 -23.80
C ALA A 162 -6.66 -5.36 -25.10
N ASP A 163 -5.98 -5.13 -26.23
CA ASP A 163 -6.57 -5.00 -27.57
C ASP A 163 -6.30 -6.25 -28.44
N SER A 164 -6.40 -7.45 -27.86
CA SER A 164 -6.29 -8.74 -28.56
C SER A 164 -4.97 -8.95 -29.33
N GLY A 165 -3.88 -8.34 -28.87
CA GLY A 165 -2.57 -8.43 -29.51
C GLY A 165 -2.33 -7.42 -30.63
N ALA A 166 -3.10 -6.33 -30.70
CA ALA A 166 -2.91 -5.29 -31.70
C ALA A 166 -1.50 -4.67 -31.62
N ASP A 167 -0.85 -4.51 -32.77
CA ASP A 167 0.44 -3.83 -32.88
C ASP A 167 0.28 -2.31 -32.96
N GLU A 168 -0.91 -1.78 -33.22
CA GLU A 168 -1.20 -0.34 -33.20
C GLU A 168 -1.92 0.03 -31.89
N LEU A 169 -1.29 0.88 -31.08
CA LEU A 169 -1.74 1.28 -29.76
C LEU A 169 -2.12 2.76 -29.75
N GLU A 170 -3.25 3.10 -29.13
CA GLU A 170 -3.64 4.49 -28.89
C GLU A 170 -3.43 4.86 -27.42
N LEU A 171 -2.60 5.88 -27.17
CA LEU A 171 -2.36 6.40 -25.82
C LEU A 171 -3.49 7.34 -25.39
N GLU A 172 -4.35 6.86 -24.49
CA GLU A 172 -5.42 7.67 -23.89
C GLU A 172 -4.89 8.82 -23.01
N ILE A 173 -3.67 8.65 -22.47
CA ILE A 173 -3.01 9.62 -21.59
C ILE A 173 -1.96 10.45 -22.33
N SER A 174 -1.73 11.67 -21.83
CA SER A 174 -0.65 12.53 -22.36
C SER A 174 0.74 11.96 -22.05
N LYS A 175 1.76 12.34 -22.83
CA LYS A 175 3.16 11.96 -22.57
C LYS A 175 3.66 12.38 -21.18
N GLY A 176 3.16 13.49 -20.65
CA GLY A 176 3.47 13.94 -19.29
C GLY A 176 2.89 13.01 -18.22
N GLN A 177 1.64 12.58 -18.39
CA GLN A 177 1.00 11.60 -17.50
C GLN A 177 1.68 10.22 -17.61
N LEU A 178 2.05 9.81 -18.82
CA LEU A 178 2.81 8.59 -19.04
C LEU A 178 4.18 8.62 -18.34
N ALA A 179 4.87 9.76 -18.36
CA ALA A 179 6.14 9.91 -17.65
C ALA A 179 5.97 9.73 -16.14
N SER A 180 4.96 10.38 -15.55
CA SER A 180 4.62 10.23 -14.14
C SER A 180 4.26 8.79 -13.78
N LEU A 181 3.46 8.12 -14.62
CA LEU A 181 3.07 6.72 -14.43
C LEU A 181 4.28 5.78 -14.43
N LEU A 182 5.26 6.04 -15.30
CA LEU A 182 6.49 5.25 -15.43
C LEU A 182 7.61 5.72 -14.46
N GLY A 183 7.29 6.60 -13.50
CA GLY A 183 8.25 7.09 -12.51
C GLY A 183 9.46 7.79 -13.12
N THR A 184 9.25 8.58 -14.18
CA THR A 184 10.30 9.33 -14.89
C THR A 184 9.84 10.75 -15.21
N ILE A 185 10.73 11.58 -15.77
CA ILE A 185 10.40 12.93 -16.23
C ILE A 185 10.10 12.94 -17.75
N PRO A 186 9.26 13.88 -18.26
CA PRO A 186 8.86 13.93 -19.67
C PRO A 186 10.03 13.98 -20.66
N GLU A 187 11.13 14.62 -20.28
CA GLU A 187 12.34 14.72 -21.11
C GLU A 187 13.00 13.35 -21.31
N THR A 188 13.17 12.59 -20.24
CA THR A 188 13.74 11.23 -20.27
C THR A 188 12.85 10.28 -21.07
N LEU A 189 11.53 10.35 -20.86
CA LEU A 189 10.58 9.55 -21.64
C LEU A 189 10.68 9.85 -23.14
N SER A 190 10.73 11.13 -23.52
CA SER A 190 10.83 11.54 -24.93
C SER A 190 12.12 11.03 -25.58
N ARG A 191 13.22 11.03 -24.84
CA ARG A 191 14.52 10.49 -25.29
C ARG A 191 14.48 8.99 -25.53
N ILE A 192 13.80 8.25 -24.66
CA ILE A 192 13.66 6.79 -24.78
C ILE A 192 12.75 6.43 -25.95
N LEU A 193 11.60 7.10 -26.11
CA LEU A 193 10.72 6.92 -27.26
C LEU A 193 11.45 7.16 -28.58
N ALA A 194 12.27 8.22 -28.65
CA ALA A 194 13.09 8.50 -29.82
C ALA A 194 14.14 7.41 -30.07
N LYS A 195 14.80 6.89 -29.02
CA LYS A 195 15.79 5.80 -29.15
C LYS A 195 15.12 4.52 -29.64
N MET A 196 14.00 4.11 -29.04
CA MET A 196 13.25 2.92 -29.47
C MET A 196 12.75 3.06 -30.92
N SER A 197 12.35 4.26 -31.33
CA SER A 197 11.94 4.51 -32.71
C SER A 197 13.11 4.49 -33.71
N SER A 198 14.27 5.03 -33.32
CA SER A 198 15.48 4.96 -34.14
C SER A 198 16.02 3.54 -34.31
N GLN A 199 15.75 2.65 -33.35
CA GLN A 199 16.12 1.24 -33.37
C GLN A 199 15.09 0.36 -34.11
N GLY A 200 13.99 0.95 -34.60
CA GLY A 200 12.95 0.22 -35.33
C GLY A 200 12.10 -0.69 -34.45
N ILE A 201 12.09 -0.48 -33.13
CA ILE A 201 11.28 -1.27 -32.18
C ILE A 201 9.83 -0.81 -32.20
N ILE A 202 9.64 0.52 -32.27
CA ILE A 202 8.33 1.17 -32.34
C ILE A 202 8.31 2.32 -33.35
N ALA A 203 7.13 2.69 -33.83
CA ALA A 203 6.88 3.98 -34.45
C ALA A 203 5.97 4.81 -33.53
N VAL A 204 6.22 6.12 -33.43
CA VAL A 204 5.41 7.02 -32.60
C VAL A 204 4.89 8.17 -33.46
N ASP A 205 3.57 8.27 -33.58
CA ASP A 205 2.90 9.37 -34.27
C ASP A 205 1.84 10.02 -33.34
N GLY A 206 2.21 11.14 -32.73
CA GLY A 206 1.36 11.84 -31.77
C GLY A 206 1.00 10.98 -30.55
N LYS A 207 -0.25 10.50 -30.53
CA LYS A 207 -0.79 9.58 -29.50
C LYS A 207 -0.77 8.11 -29.93
N LYS A 208 -0.48 7.83 -31.20
CA LYS A 208 -0.41 6.46 -31.71
C LYS A 208 1.00 5.91 -31.58
N VAL A 209 1.10 4.68 -31.13
CA VAL A 209 2.35 3.92 -31.06
C VAL A 209 2.16 2.62 -31.81
N THR A 210 3.01 2.35 -32.79
CA THR A 210 3.01 1.08 -33.52
C THR A 210 4.17 0.23 -33.07
N ILE A 211 3.94 -1.00 -32.64
CA ILE A 211 4.96 -2.01 -32.36
C ILE A 211 5.46 -2.53 -33.71
N LEU A 212 6.75 -2.34 -33.98
CA LEU A 212 7.40 -2.81 -35.21
C LEU A 212 8.14 -4.13 -34.99
N ASP A 213 8.69 -4.32 -33.79
CA ASP A 213 9.39 -5.52 -33.37
C ASP A 213 8.93 -5.93 -31.97
N ARG A 214 8.03 -6.92 -31.91
CA ARG A 214 7.44 -7.41 -30.66
C ARG A 214 8.44 -8.23 -29.84
N GLU A 215 9.26 -9.04 -30.49
CA GLU A 215 10.22 -9.92 -29.82
C GLU A 215 11.26 -9.07 -29.07
N LEU A 216 11.78 -8.03 -29.71
CA LEU A 216 12.74 -7.10 -29.09
C LEU A 216 12.08 -6.23 -28.00
N LEU A 217 10.78 -5.96 -28.13
CA LEU A 217 10.00 -5.26 -27.09
C LEU A 217 9.77 -6.14 -25.85
N GLU A 218 9.52 -7.44 -26.03
CA GLU A 218 9.43 -8.44 -24.95
C GLU A 218 10.78 -8.61 -24.25
N GLU A 219 11.88 -8.72 -25.01
CA GLU A 219 13.23 -8.75 -24.44
C GLU A 219 13.55 -7.48 -23.64
N LEU A 220 13.12 -6.32 -24.10
CA LEU A 220 13.29 -5.05 -23.36
C LEU A 220 12.45 -5.00 -22.09
N ALA A 221 11.23 -5.54 -22.14
CA ALA A 221 10.37 -5.64 -20.98
C ALA A 221 10.99 -6.56 -19.91
N ASP A 222 11.69 -7.62 -20.30
CA ASP A 222 12.31 -8.58 -19.38
C ASP A 222 13.70 -8.18 -18.90
N SER A 223 14.56 -7.71 -19.81
CA SER A 223 15.96 -7.37 -19.51
C SER A 223 16.13 -5.97 -18.88
N GLY A 224 15.18 -5.08 -19.12
CA GLY A 224 15.21 -3.70 -18.64
C GLY A 224 16.29 -2.82 -19.25
N LYS A 225 17.11 -3.30 -20.19
CA LYS A 225 18.25 -2.56 -20.75
C LYS A 225 18.08 -2.28 -22.24
N LEU A 226 18.10 -0.99 -22.58
CA LEU A 226 18.11 -0.54 -23.97
C LEU A 226 19.56 -0.36 -24.43
N SER A 227 20.17 -1.41 -25.01
CA SER A 227 21.53 -1.33 -25.60
C SER A 227 21.57 -0.27 -26.69
#